data_AF-A0A8J6LH11-F1
#
_entry.id   AF-A0A8J6LH11-F1
#
_cell.length_a   1.000
_cell.length_b   1.000
_cell.length_c   1.000
_cell.angle_alpha   90.00
_cell.angle_beta   90.00
_cell.angle_gamma   90.00
#
_symmetry.space_group_name_H-M   'P 1'
#
loop_
_entity.id
_entity.type
_entity.pdbx_description
1 polymer ?
#
loop_
_entity_poly.entity_id
_entity_poly.type
_entity_poly.pdbx_seq_one_letter_code
_entity_poly.pdbx_strand_id
1 'polypeptide(L)'
;MAVAIDIYNVDYDVNFFQSLKLSVRNKTLERFLENSDIQDLAFAAAQLDEKDCLKILIDQGVNLSVPVRGQQTIMDAIFDRVSNPEKFFSEVLDSKVDLDESSSKQNKVYKLDFRLLRPEEDKQMAVISSLFVATTDTTRIEILQHPLFEIYLQHKWSKVIYLFYLWIALHVVSVACMTAYVSLLTYDIGYHDEALAVIRYIMVVVAPTLFIYGIIQCLVLRPFRFRRYEMWINFGSTILVLVVLGMEAWSGYGARVQAEMPNWVLHMTSAAILLLWIELMMLIGRLPKYGYYAVMFGVVLKNVVKVLLACLCLVIGFALSFSIQFYHKEEFSDPWRALVKTVAMMMGEFDYVDIFHNRNYVQSSSPVSRVTFLVFVILTSIVLMNLMIDVLFEIVQSRKIKNLHSDN
;
A
#
# COMPACT_ATOMS: atom_id res chain seq x y z
N MET A 1 -13.53 54.41 28.29
CA MET A 1 -14.27 53.14 28.44
C MET A 1 -13.98 52.32 27.20
N ALA A 2 -12.93 51.50 27.25
CA ALA A 2 -12.58 50.58 26.19
C ALA A 2 -13.58 49.42 26.26
N VAL A 3 -14.53 49.39 25.34
CA VAL A 3 -15.37 48.21 25.14
C VAL A 3 -14.51 47.25 24.32
N ALA A 4 -13.90 46.29 25.01
CA ALA A 4 -13.41 45.08 24.39
C ALA A 4 -14.62 44.40 23.74
N ILE A 5 -14.74 44.55 22.42
CA ILE A 5 -15.65 43.74 21.63
C ILE A 5 -14.94 42.38 21.53
N ASP A 6 -15.48 41.39 22.24
CA ASP A 6 -15.09 40.00 22.06
C ASP A 6 -15.35 39.61 20.60
N ILE A 7 -14.28 39.53 19.81
CA ILE A 7 -14.28 38.98 18.44
C ILE A 7 -14.52 37.44 18.47
N TYR A 8 -14.77 36.87 19.64
CA TYR A 8 -14.86 35.43 19.89
C TYR A 8 -16.21 34.79 19.57
N ASN A 9 -17.25 35.55 19.19
CA ASN A 9 -18.59 34.99 18.99
C ASN A 9 -19.43 35.73 17.92
N VAL A 10 -18.82 36.08 16.79
CA VAL A 10 -19.57 36.63 15.65
C VAL A 10 -20.26 35.48 14.92
N ASP A 11 -21.56 35.34 15.12
CA ASP A 11 -22.43 34.57 14.23
C ASP A 11 -22.33 35.18 12.83
N TYR A 12 -21.54 34.54 11.96
CA TYR A 12 -21.40 34.93 10.56
C TYR A 12 -22.70 34.57 9.82
N ASP A 13 -23.72 35.42 9.91
CA ASP A 13 -25.00 35.20 9.23
C ASP A 13 -24.90 35.39 7.69
N VAL A 14 -25.87 34.86 6.95
CA VAL A 14 -26.01 35.05 5.48
C VAL A 14 -25.95 36.54 5.07
N ASN A 15 -26.51 37.43 5.90
CA ASN A 15 -26.48 38.88 5.69
C ASN A 15 -25.05 39.46 5.74
N PHE A 16 -24.16 38.87 6.54
CA PHE A 16 -22.76 39.25 6.62
C PHE A 16 -22.04 38.95 5.30
N PHE A 17 -22.23 37.76 4.72
CA PHE A 17 -21.62 37.40 3.43
C PHE A 17 -22.17 38.21 2.26
N GLN A 18 -23.46 38.58 2.30
CA GLN A 18 -24.03 39.48 1.31
C GLN A 18 -23.42 40.90 1.40
N SER A 19 -23.11 41.39 2.60
CA SER A 19 -22.36 42.63 2.81
C SER A 19 -20.88 42.52 2.38
N LEU A 20 -20.27 41.36 2.59
CA LEU A 20 -18.91 41.05 2.14
C LEU A 20 -18.83 41.06 0.61
N LYS A 21 -19.78 40.42 -0.08
CA LYS A 21 -19.90 40.40 -1.55
C LYS A 21 -20.04 41.83 -2.12
N LEU A 22 -20.77 42.71 -1.44
CA LEU A 22 -20.88 44.13 -1.80
C LEU A 22 -19.58 44.91 -1.54
N SER A 23 -18.86 44.62 -0.46
CA SER A 23 -17.56 45.23 -0.13
C SER A 23 -16.44 44.78 -1.09
N VAL A 24 -16.42 43.50 -1.49
CA VAL A 24 -15.54 42.97 -2.55
C VAL A 24 -15.75 43.75 -3.84
N ARG A 25 -17.01 43.96 -4.24
CA ARG A 25 -17.37 44.64 -5.49
C ARG A 25 -16.98 46.12 -5.50
N ASN A 26 -16.85 46.76 -4.35
CA ASN A 26 -16.53 48.19 -4.20
C ASN A 26 -15.04 48.49 -3.97
N LYS A 27 -14.12 47.51 -4.16
CA LYS A 27 -12.67 47.66 -3.87
C LYS A 27 -12.34 48.11 -2.44
N THR A 28 -13.28 48.02 -1.50
CA THR A 28 -13.07 48.30 -0.06
C THR A 28 -12.53 47.10 0.72
N LEU A 29 -12.24 46.01 0.02
CA LEU A 29 -11.86 44.72 0.56
C LEU A 29 -10.48 44.72 1.24
N GLU A 30 -9.50 45.45 0.70
CA GLU A 30 -8.13 45.49 1.23
C GLU A 30 -8.09 46.01 2.68
N ARG A 31 -8.92 47.00 3.02
CA ARG A 31 -9.04 47.53 4.41
C ARG A 31 -9.80 46.61 5.37
N PHE A 32 -10.66 45.74 4.85
CA PHE A 32 -11.41 44.78 5.67
C PHE A 32 -10.57 43.52 5.96
N LEU A 33 -9.75 43.08 5.00
CA LEU A 33 -8.83 41.95 5.15
C LEU A 33 -7.67 42.26 6.11
N GLU A 34 -7.29 43.54 6.28
CA GLU A 34 -6.31 43.94 7.30
C GLU A 34 -6.79 43.70 8.75
N ASN A 35 -8.12 43.62 8.98
CA ASN A 35 -8.72 43.54 10.31
C ASN A 35 -9.31 42.16 10.66
N SER A 36 -9.35 41.20 9.74
CA SER A 36 -9.92 39.88 9.96
C SER A 36 -9.08 38.81 9.27
N ASP A 37 -8.80 37.70 9.96
CA ASP A 37 -7.99 36.62 9.38
C ASP A 37 -8.73 36.00 8.18
N ILE A 38 -8.12 36.12 6.99
CA ILE A 38 -8.68 35.64 5.72
C ILE A 38 -8.98 34.12 5.79
N GLN A 39 -8.22 33.38 6.60
CA GLN A 39 -8.43 31.95 6.85
C GLN A 39 -9.72 31.66 7.60
N ASP A 40 -10.01 32.44 8.65
CA ASP A 40 -11.24 32.31 9.45
C ASP A 40 -12.47 32.61 8.59
N LEU A 41 -12.38 33.64 7.75
CA LEU A 41 -13.47 34.06 6.86
C LEU A 41 -13.77 33.01 5.79
N ALA A 42 -12.73 32.41 5.20
CA ALA A 42 -12.87 31.34 4.22
C ALA A 42 -13.45 30.06 4.86
N PHE A 43 -13.04 29.73 6.09
CA PHE A 43 -13.62 28.61 6.83
C PHE A 43 -15.11 28.82 7.12
N ALA A 44 -15.50 30.01 7.57
CA ALA A 44 -16.91 30.35 7.79
C ALA A 44 -17.73 30.28 6.49
N ALA A 45 -17.20 30.81 5.37
CA ALA A 45 -17.85 30.72 4.07
C ALA A 45 -18.09 29.26 3.62
N ALA A 46 -17.10 28.38 3.85
CA ALA A 46 -17.24 26.96 3.55
C ALA A 46 -18.29 26.27 4.45
N GLN A 47 -18.38 26.64 5.73
CA GLN A 47 -19.39 26.07 6.63
C GLN A 47 -20.83 26.45 6.28
N LEU A 48 -21.02 27.58 5.62
CA LEU A 48 -22.32 28.15 5.26
C LEU A 48 -22.69 27.91 3.78
N ASP A 49 -21.89 27.14 3.04
CA ASP A 49 -22.08 26.82 1.61
C ASP A 49 -22.11 28.08 0.69
N GLU A 50 -21.40 29.15 1.08
CA GLU A 50 -21.31 30.41 0.33
C GLU A 50 -20.20 30.36 -0.74
N LYS A 51 -20.49 29.66 -1.85
CA LYS A 51 -19.52 29.34 -2.93
C LYS A 51 -18.87 30.55 -3.58
N ASP A 52 -19.63 31.61 -3.86
CA ASP A 52 -19.13 32.81 -4.53
C ASP A 52 -18.09 33.53 -3.65
N CYS A 53 -18.40 33.69 -2.37
CA CYS A 53 -17.51 34.31 -1.39
C CYS A 53 -16.26 33.46 -1.20
N LEU A 54 -16.43 32.13 -1.08
CA LEU A 54 -15.33 31.20 -0.95
C LEU A 54 -14.39 31.25 -2.16
N LYS A 55 -14.90 31.33 -3.38
CA LYS A 55 -14.09 31.44 -4.61
C LYS A 55 -13.22 32.71 -4.61
N ILE A 56 -13.80 33.85 -4.26
CA ILE A 56 -13.07 35.13 -4.14
C ILE A 56 -11.94 35.01 -3.11
N LEU A 57 -12.22 34.42 -1.95
CA LEU A 57 -11.23 34.27 -0.88
C LEU A 57 -10.10 33.31 -1.28
N ILE A 58 -10.41 32.23 -2.00
CA ILE A 58 -9.40 31.33 -2.58
C ILE A 58 -8.50 32.09 -3.57
N ASP A 59 -9.08 32.96 -4.40
CA ASP A 59 -8.31 33.78 -5.35
C ASP A 59 -7.35 34.75 -4.67
N GLN A 60 -7.61 35.14 -3.42
CA GLN A 60 -6.72 35.96 -2.61
C GLN A 60 -5.57 35.19 -1.93
N GLY A 61 -5.48 33.87 -2.14
CA GLY A 61 -4.35 33.07 -1.67
C GLY A 61 -4.59 32.36 -0.33
N VAL A 62 -5.83 32.04 0.00
CA VAL A 62 -6.17 31.21 1.18
C VAL A 62 -5.47 29.84 1.10
N ASN A 63 -4.90 29.44 2.22
CA ASN A 63 -4.25 28.13 2.36
C ASN A 63 -5.27 27.07 2.80
N LEU A 64 -5.70 26.22 1.86
CA LEU A 64 -6.71 25.19 2.10
C LEU A 64 -6.26 24.08 3.08
N SER A 65 -4.95 23.96 3.34
CA SER A 65 -4.37 22.83 4.10
C SER A 65 -4.15 23.09 5.59
N VAL A 66 -4.30 24.34 6.04
CA VAL A 66 -4.04 24.73 7.43
C VAL A 66 -5.33 24.54 8.25
N PRO A 67 -5.25 23.89 9.45
CA PRO A 67 -6.40 23.79 10.33
C PRO A 67 -6.72 25.16 10.92
N VAL A 68 -7.98 25.56 10.80
CA VAL A 68 -8.46 26.83 11.34
C VAL A 68 -8.87 26.60 12.79
N ARG A 69 -8.28 27.38 13.71
CA ARG A 69 -8.52 27.30 15.18
C ARG A 69 -8.32 25.90 15.78
N GLY A 70 -7.42 25.10 15.20
CA GLY A 70 -7.11 23.74 15.68
C GLY A 70 -8.21 22.70 15.45
N GLN A 71 -9.23 23.01 14.64
CA GLN A 71 -10.33 22.09 14.31
C GLN A 71 -10.06 21.37 12.98
N GLN A 72 -10.83 21.70 11.95
CA GLN A 72 -10.76 21.13 10.61
C GLN A 72 -9.99 22.05 9.67
N THR A 73 -9.46 21.49 8.58
CA THR A 73 -8.93 22.30 7.48
C THR A 73 -10.07 22.89 6.66
N ILE A 74 -9.81 23.97 5.93
CA ILE A 74 -10.80 24.55 4.99
C ILE A 74 -11.17 23.51 3.93
N MET A 75 -10.20 22.67 3.53
CA MET A 75 -10.45 21.55 2.63
C MET A 75 -11.45 20.54 3.21
N ASP A 76 -11.32 20.18 4.49
CA ASP A 76 -12.31 19.30 5.15
C ASP A 76 -13.70 19.97 5.17
N ALA A 77 -13.78 21.26 5.52
CA ALA A 77 -15.04 22.00 5.54
C ALA A 77 -15.72 22.06 4.16
N ILE A 78 -14.95 22.16 3.08
CA ILE A 78 -15.47 22.12 1.70
C ILE A 78 -16.11 20.77 1.41
N PHE A 79 -15.40 19.67 1.66
CA PHE A 79 -15.91 18.34 1.34
C PHE A 79 -17.00 17.84 2.31
N ASP A 80 -17.07 18.41 3.52
CA ASP A 80 -18.10 18.06 4.51
C ASP A 80 -19.41 18.86 4.35
N ARG A 81 -19.34 20.14 3.97
CA ARG A 81 -20.50 21.06 4.08
C ARG A 81 -20.94 21.77 2.80
N VAL A 82 -20.06 21.91 1.80
CA VAL A 82 -20.41 22.61 0.55
C VAL A 82 -21.24 21.69 -0.35
N SER A 83 -22.31 22.21 -0.95
CA SER A 83 -23.14 21.45 -1.88
C SER A 83 -22.37 21.13 -3.17
N ASN A 84 -22.32 19.86 -3.59
CA ASN A 84 -21.58 19.40 -4.77
C ASN A 84 -20.10 19.85 -4.76
N PRO A 85 -19.30 19.39 -3.79
CA PRO A 85 -17.94 19.88 -3.57
C PRO A 85 -17.00 19.57 -4.74
N GLU A 86 -17.20 18.45 -5.43
CA GLU A 86 -16.41 18.07 -6.62
C GLU A 86 -16.53 19.10 -7.75
N LYS A 87 -17.77 19.53 -8.06
CA LYS A 87 -18.02 20.50 -9.12
C LYS A 87 -17.45 21.86 -8.77
N PHE A 88 -17.71 22.32 -7.53
CA PHE A 88 -17.16 23.57 -7.04
C PHE A 88 -15.62 23.57 -7.07
N PHE A 89 -14.99 22.50 -6.60
CA PHE A 89 -13.53 22.41 -6.59
C PHE A 89 -12.96 22.34 -8.01
N SER A 90 -13.63 21.64 -8.92
CA SER A 90 -13.27 21.61 -10.35
C SER A 90 -13.36 23.01 -10.98
N GLU A 91 -14.43 23.76 -10.72
CA GLU A 91 -14.58 25.15 -11.18
C GLU A 91 -13.50 26.10 -10.64
N VAL A 92 -13.03 25.87 -9.41
CA VAL A 92 -11.91 26.60 -8.80
C VAL A 92 -10.57 26.24 -9.45
N LEU A 93 -10.38 24.98 -9.84
CA LEU A 93 -9.17 24.53 -10.54
C LEU A 93 -9.15 25.01 -11.99
N ASP A 94 -10.29 24.95 -12.68
CA ASP A 94 -10.47 25.44 -14.05
C ASP A 94 -10.13 26.94 -14.15
N SER A 95 -10.51 27.74 -13.14
CA SER A 95 -10.18 29.17 -13.12
C SER A 95 -8.70 29.47 -12.89
N LYS A 96 -7.85 28.44 -12.71
CA LYS A 96 -6.39 28.56 -12.61
C LYS A 96 -5.68 28.07 -13.88
N VAL A 97 -6.43 27.76 -14.93
CA VAL A 97 -5.92 27.33 -16.24
C VAL A 97 -6.27 28.41 -17.27
N ASP A 98 -5.28 29.20 -17.66
CA ASP A 98 -5.44 30.26 -18.64
C ASP A 98 -4.86 29.86 -20.00
N LEU A 99 -5.49 30.32 -21.08
CA LEU A 99 -4.91 30.26 -22.43
C LEU A 99 -3.89 31.38 -22.58
N ASP A 100 -2.68 31.05 -23.01
CA ASP A 100 -1.66 32.06 -23.24
C ASP A 100 -2.05 32.95 -24.44
N GLU A 101 -1.79 34.24 -24.34
CA GLU A 101 -2.07 35.24 -25.38
C GLU A 101 -1.27 34.96 -26.67
N SER A 102 -0.16 34.22 -26.54
CA SER A 102 0.68 33.76 -27.65
C SER A 102 0.10 32.57 -28.44
N SER A 103 -1.06 32.06 -28.04
CA SER A 103 -1.67 30.88 -28.66
C SER A 103 -2.15 31.13 -30.09
N SER A 104 -1.77 30.23 -31.00
CA SER A 104 -2.25 30.21 -32.38
C SER A 104 -3.20 29.02 -32.59
N LYS A 105 -3.97 29.03 -33.70
CA LYS A 105 -4.87 27.89 -34.04
C LYS A 105 -4.12 26.55 -34.17
N GLN A 106 -2.82 26.57 -34.44
CA GLN A 106 -1.98 25.37 -34.60
C GLN A 106 -1.12 25.06 -33.37
N ASN A 107 -0.92 26.01 -32.45
CA ASN A 107 -0.14 25.80 -31.24
C ASN A 107 -0.79 26.53 -30.06
N LYS A 108 -1.58 25.78 -29.28
CA LYS A 108 -2.20 26.27 -28.05
C LYS A 108 -1.23 26.11 -26.89
N VAL A 109 -0.84 27.22 -26.28
CA VAL A 109 -0.02 27.24 -25.07
C VAL A 109 -0.94 27.61 -23.90
N TYR A 110 -0.86 26.83 -22.82
CA TYR A 110 -1.65 27.05 -21.61
C TYR A 110 -0.73 27.53 -20.48
N LYS A 111 -1.18 28.52 -19.70
CA LYS A 111 -0.56 29.00 -18.48
C LYS A 111 -1.29 28.40 -17.28
N LEU A 112 -0.55 27.70 -16.44
CA LEU A 112 -1.09 27.02 -15.26
C LEU A 112 -0.62 27.73 -14.00
N ASP A 113 -1.56 28.15 -13.15
CA ASP A 113 -1.23 28.73 -11.85
C ASP A 113 -1.24 27.66 -10.75
N PHE A 114 -0.04 27.31 -10.26
CA PHE A 114 0.15 26.34 -9.17
C PHE A 114 0.09 26.95 -7.77
N ARG A 115 -0.18 28.26 -7.62
CA ARG A 115 -0.22 28.93 -6.30
C ARG A 115 -1.20 28.27 -5.34
N LEU A 116 -2.35 27.82 -5.83
CA LEU A 116 -3.35 27.11 -5.04
C LEU A 116 -2.80 25.80 -4.43
N LEU A 117 -1.96 25.08 -5.18
CA LEU A 117 -1.35 23.82 -4.75
C LEU A 117 -0.08 24.03 -3.91
N ARG A 118 0.52 25.21 -3.98
CA ARG A 118 1.78 25.57 -3.31
C ARG A 118 1.58 26.81 -2.44
N PRO A 119 0.91 26.68 -1.28
CA PRO A 119 0.65 27.82 -0.40
C PRO A 119 1.92 28.30 0.33
N GLU A 120 2.86 27.41 0.65
CA GLU A 120 4.16 27.74 1.25
C GLU A 120 5.29 27.06 0.46
N GLU A 121 6.47 27.67 0.42
CA GLU A 121 7.63 27.11 -0.30
C GLU A 121 8.08 25.76 0.27
N ASP A 122 7.95 25.56 1.59
CA ASP A 122 8.40 24.37 2.31
C ASP A 122 7.36 23.24 2.36
N LYS A 123 6.07 23.56 2.15
CA LYS A 123 4.95 22.60 2.28
C LYS A 123 4.22 22.34 0.97
N GLN A 124 4.99 22.02 -0.07
CA GLN A 124 4.50 21.88 -1.45
C GLN A 124 3.49 20.75 -1.68
N MET A 125 3.36 19.80 -0.74
CA MET A 125 2.42 18.66 -0.79
C MET A 125 1.29 18.78 0.25
N ALA A 126 1.19 19.90 0.99
CA ALA A 126 0.23 20.02 2.09
C ALA A 126 -1.22 20.02 1.61
N VAL A 127 -1.54 20.75 0.54
CA VAL A 127 -2.89 20.79 -0.06
C VAL A 127 -3.30 19.43 -0.61
N ILE A 128 -2.36 18.71 -1.25
CA ILE A 128 -2.62 17.34 -1.70
C ILE A 128 -2.83 16.42 -0.49
N SER A 129 -2.04 16.58 0.57
CA SER A 129 -2.19 15.76 1.78
C SER A 129 -3.52 16.02 2.48
N SER A 130 -3.98 17.27 2.58
CA SER A 130 -5.30 17.62 3.12
C SER A 130 -6.41 17.09 2.22
N LEU A 131 -6.25 17.14 0.90
CA LEU A 131 -7.22 16.56 -0.05
C LEU A 131 -7.39 15.07 0.21
N PHE A 132 -6.29 14.34 0.40
CA PHE A 132 -6.33 12.91 0.69
C PHE A 132 -7.02 12.58 2.02
N VAL A 133 -7.02 13.50 2.99
CA VAL A 133 -7.73 13.34 4.27
C VAL A 133 -9.22 13.67 4.12
N ALA A 134 -9.55 14.75 3.41
CA ALA A 134 -10.91 15.25 3.25
C ALA A 134 -11.78 14.43 2.29
N THR A 135 -11.18 13.71 1.33
CA THR A 135 -11.90 13.07 0.22
C THR A 135 -12.02 11.54 0.37
N THR A 136 -13.12 11.00 -0.16
CA THR A 136 -13.28 9.54 -0.37
C THR A 136 -12.45 9.06 -1.55
N ASP A 137 -12.25 7.75 -1.68
CA ASP A 137 -11.37 7.19 -2.72
C ASP A 137 -11.85 7.50 -4.15
N THR A 138 -13.17 7.60 -4.40
CA THR A 138 -13.72 7.88 -5.73
C THR A 138 -13.51 9.33 -6.13
N THR A 139 -13.89 10.26 -5.25
CA THR A 139 -13.80 11.71 -5.50
C THR A 139 -12.35 12.16 -5.62
N ARG A 140 -11.46 11.53 -4.85
CA ARG A 140 -10.02 11.75 -4.96
C ARG A 140 -9.48 11.42 -6.34
N ILE A 141 -9.91 10.31 -6.95
CA ILE A 141 -9.42 9.91 -8.27
C ILE A 141 -9.86 10.91 -9.32
N GLU A 142 -11.14 11.31 -9.30
CA GLU A 142 -11.70 12.28 -10.24
C GLU A 142 -10.98 13.64 -10.17
N ILE A 143 -10.75 14.16 -8.96
CA ILE A 143 -10.05 15.44 -8.77
C ILE A 143 -8.57 15.33 -9.20
N LEU A 144 -7.91 14.20 -8.95
CA LEU A 144 -6.51 13.99 -9.34
C LEU A 144 -6.31 13.85 -10.85
N GLN A 145 -7.35 13.45 -11.59
CA GLN A 145 -7.36 13.42 -13.06
C GLN A 145 -7.45 14.83 -13.68
N HIS A 146 -7.74 15.86 -12.89
CA HIS A 146 -7.74 17.23 -13.38
C HIS A 146 -6.34 17.62 -13.91
N PRO A 147 -6.23 18.24 -15.11
CA PRO A 147 -4.94 18.51 -15.76
C PRO A 147 -3.95 19.28 -14.89
N LEU A 148 -4.44 20.19 -14.04
CA LEU A 148 -3.61 20.97 -13.12
C LEU A 148 -2.91 20.07 -12.08
N PHE A 149 -3.64 19.11 -11.48
CA PHE A 149 -3.06 18.14 -10.55
C PHE A 149 -2.15 17.16 -11.28
N GLU A 150 -2.57 16.66 -12.44
CA GLU A 150 -1.80 15.72 -13.24
C GLU A 150 -0.43 16.31 -13.61
N ILE A 151 -0.39 17.49 -14.21
CA ILE A 151 0.85 18.16 -14.64
C ILE A 151 1.71 18.51 -13.42
N TYR A 152 1.11 18.97 -12.33
CA TYR A 152 1.84 19.27 -11.09
C TYR A 152 2.52 18.01 -10.53
N LEU A 153 1.78 16.90 -10.44
CA LEU A 153 2.31 15.63 -9.94
C LEU A 153 3.36 15.02 -10.88
N GLN A 154 3.16 15.09 -12.20
CA GLN A 154 4.16 14.66 -13.18
C GLN A 154 5.45 15.46 -13.06
N HIS A 155 5.35 16.77 -12.89
CA HIS A 155 6.52 17.63 -12.70
C HIS A 155 7.28 17.28 -11.41
N LYS A 156 6.57 17.01 -10.31
CA LYS A 156 7.19 16.54 -9.06
C LYS A 156 7.80 15.16 -9.20
N TRP A 157 7.08 14.24 -9.83
CA TRP A 157 7.53 12.88 -10.06
C TRP A 157 8.79 12.84 -10.90
N SER A 158 8.89 13.65 -11.96
CA SER A 158 10.08 13.74 -12.81
C SER A 158 11.36 14.10 -12.05
N LYS A 159 11.25 14.78 -10.90
CA LYS A 159 12.41 15.12 -10.05
C LYS A 159 12.80 13.98 -9.10
N VAL A 160 11.82 13.19 -8.66
CA VAL A 160 12.00 12.12 -7.64
C VAL A 160 12.16 10.73 -8.27
N ILE A 161 11.82 10.57 -9.55
CA ILE A 161 11.79 9.29 -10.25
C ILE A 161 13.14 8.55 -10.20
N TYR A 162 14.26 9.28 -10.23
CA TYR A 162 15.60 8.68 -10.12
C TYR A 162 15.86 8.07 -8.74
N LEU A 163 15.38 8.70 -7.66
CA LEU A 163 15.48 8.15 -6.30
C LEU A 163 14.64 6.88 -6.16
N PHE A 164 13.47 6.85 -6.80
CA PHE A 164 12.62 5.67 -6.83
C PHE A 164 13.30 4.49 -7.56
N TYR A 165 13.89 4.72 -8.73
CA TYR A 165 14.62 3.67 -9.44
C TYR A 165 15.92 3.25 -8.72
N LEU A 166 16.63 4.18 -8.09
CA LEU A 166 17.80 3.87 -7.26
C LEU A 166 17.42 2.92 -6.11
N TRP A 167 16.29 3.19 -5.46
CA TRP A 167 15.78 2.35 -4.38
C TRP A 167 15.39 0.94 -4.85
N ILE A 168 14.73 0.81 -6.00
CA ILE A 168 14.46 -0.51 -6.61
C ILE A 168 15.76 -1.21 -6.96
N ALA A 169 16.73 -0.50 -7.54
CA ALA A 169 18.02 -1.08 -7.90
C ALA A 169 18.77 -1.62 -6.67
N LEU A 170 18.77 -0.90 -5.55
CA LEU A 170 19.35 -1.38 -4.29
C LEU A 170 18.67 -2.67 -3.79
N HIS A 171 17.34 -2.79 -3.91
CA HIS A 171 16.64 -4.03 -3.57
C HIS A 171 17.01 -5.17 -4.51
N VAL A 172 17.07 -4.93 -5.83
CA VAL A 172 17.49 -5.94 -6.81
C VAL A 172 18.91 -6.42 -6.52
N VAL A 173 19.83 -5.52 -6.18
CA VAL A 173 21.19 -5.87 -5.77
C VAL A 173 21.17 -6.74 -4.51
N SER A 174 20.38 -6.39 -3.50
CA SER A 174 20.24 -7.19 -2.28
C SER A 174 19.73 -8.61 -2.57
N VAL A 175 18.67 -8.75 -3.36
CA VAL A 175 18.10 -10.04 -3.77
C VAL A 175 19.10 -10.87 -4.58
N ALA A 176 19.80 -10.24 -5.53
CA ALA A 176 20.82 -10.91 -6.35
C ALA A 176 21.99 -11.39 -5.51
N CYS A 177 22.49 -10.55 -4.60
CA CYS A 177 23.55 -10.92 -3.66
C CYS A 177 23.10 -12.09 -2.78
N MET A 178 21.88 -12.05 -2.21
CA MET A 178 21.36 -13.13 -1.35
C MET A 178 21.17 -14.43 -2.11
N THR A 179 20.71 -14.36 -3.35
CA THR A 179 20.60 -15.53 -4.23
C THR A 179 21.97 -16.12 -4.55
N ALA A 180 22.96 -15.28 -4.85
CA ALA A 180 24.34 -15.71 -5.10
C ALA A 180 24.98 -16.32 -3.84
N TYR A 181 24.79 -15.70 -2.67
CA TYR A 181 25.26 -16.21 -1.37
C TYR A 181 24.70 -17.62 -1.08
N VAL A 182 23.37 -17.80 -1.20
CA VAL A 182 22.75 -19.13 -0.98
C VAL A 182 23.22 -20.14 -2.03
N SER A 183 23.40 -19.72 -3.28
CA SER A 183 23.87 -20.61 -4.35
C SER A 183 25.31 -21.07 -4.10
N LEU A 184 26.22 -20.18 -3.71
CA LEU A 184 27.59 -20.54 -3.36
C LEU A 184 27.66 -21.44 -2.12
N LEU A 185 26.74 -21.26 -1.16
CA LEU A 185 26.67 -22.10 0.04
C LEU A 185 26.15 -23.51 -0.25
N THR A 186 25.29 -23.67 -1.27
CA THR A 186 24.63 -24.95 -1.61
C THR A 186 25.34 -25.73 -2.72
N TYR A 187 25.93 -25.04 -3.69
CA TYR A 187 26.66 -25.64 -4.80
C TYR A 187 28.16 -25.51 -4.52
N ASP A 188 28.85 -26.64 -4.34
CA ASP A 188 30.28 -26.72 -4.04
C ASP A 188 31.16 -26.31 -5.26
N ILE A 189 31.10 -25.04 -5.64
CA ILE A 189 31.85 -24.44 -6.73
C ILE A 189 33.14 -23.86 -6.13
N GLY A 190 34.28 -24.56 -6.27
CA GLY A 190 35.58 -24.29 -5.60
C GLY A 190 36.25 -22.91 -5.71
N TYR A 191 35.55 -21.83 -6.09
CA TYR A 191 35.94 -20.42 -6.04
C TYR A 191 35.27 -19.66 -4.87
N HIS A 192 35.18 -20.31 -3.70
CA HIS A 192 34.28 -19.89 -2.63
C HIS A 192 34.68 -18.61 -1.89
N ASP A 193 35.95 -18.42 -1.55
CA ASP A 193 36.28 -17.44 -0.50
C ASP A 193 36.26 -15.98 -0.97
N GLU A 194 36.86 -15.65 -2.13
CA GLU A 194 36.94 -14.26 -2.60
C GLU A 194 35.57 -13.74 -3.08
N ALA A 195 34.85 -14.53 -3.86
CA ALA A 195 33.53 -14.15 -4.37
C ALA A 195 32.52 -13.96 -3.23
N LEU A 196 32.55 -14.85 -2.24
CA LEU A 196 31.71 -14.75 -1.05
C LEU A 196 32.07 -13.54 -0.19
N ALA A 197 33.36 -13.21 -0.03
CA ALA A 197 33.80 -12.01 0.66
C ALA A 197 33.28 -10.73 -0.01
N VAL A 198 33.34 -10.65 -1.35
CA VAL A 198 32.79 -9.52 -2.12
C VAL A 198 31.28 -9.40 -1.93
N ILE A 199 30.54 -10.50 -2.07
CA ILE A 199 29.08 -10.53 -1.90
C ILE A 199 28.69 -10.07 -0.49
N ARG A 200 29.39 -10.57 0.54
CA ARG A 200 29.19 -10.17 1.94
C ARG A 200 29.42 -8.68 2.14
N TYR A 201 30.51 -8.13 1.59
CA TYR A 201 30.80 -6.71 1.70
C TYR A 201 29.68 -5.85 1.09
N ILE A 202 29.19 -6.23 -0.09
CA ILE A 202 28.07 -5.55 -0.74
C ILE A 202 26.82 -5.60 0.15
N MET A 203 26.49 -6.75 0.74
CA MET A 203 25.33 -6.88 1.63
C MET A 203 25.44 -6.07 2.92
N VAL A 204 26.62 -6.02 3.53
CA VAL A 204 26.87 -5.21 4.74
C VAL A 204 26.65 -3.72 4.48
N VAL A 205 26.85 -3.26 3.26
CA VAL A 205 26.53 -1.87 2.87
C VAL A 205 25.06 -1.72 2.51
N VAL A 206 24.52 -2.61 1.66
CA VAL A 206 23.17 -2.46 1.10
C VAL A 206 22.08 -2.70 2.16
N ALA A 207 22.16 -3.76 2.97
CA ALA A 207 21.09 -4.11 3.90
C ALA A 207 20.81 -3.00 4.95
N PRO A 208 21.81 -2.38 5.59
CA PRO A 208 21.57 -1.24 6.47
C PRO A 208 20.99 -0.02 5.75
N THR A 209 21.39 0.26 4.50
CA THR A 209 20.81 1.38 3.75
C THR A 209 19.30 1.19 3.49
N LEU A 210 18.88 -0.05 3.17
CA LEU A 210 17.47 -0.40 3.01
C LEU A 210 16.72 -0.31 4.35
N PHE A 211 17.34 -0.75 5.44
CA PHE A 211 16.77 -0.65 6.78
C PHE A 211 16.57 0.80 7.23
N ILE A 212 17.58 1.66 7.02
CA ILE A 212 17.49 3.10 7.30
C ILE A 212 16.40 3.75 6.45
N TYR A 213 16.30 3.40 5.17
CA TYR A 213 15.19 3.84 4.32
C TYR A 213 13.84 3.43 4.91
N GLY A 214 13.71 2.19 5.39
CA GLY A 214 12.50 1.70 6.08
C GLY A 214 12.16 2.53 7.33
N ILE A 215 13.16 2.91 8.13
CA ILE A 215 12.99 3.80 9.29
C ILE A 215 12.53 5.19 8.85
N ILE A 216 13.18 5.79 7.85
CA ILE A 216 12.77 7.11 7.33
C ILE A 216 11.34 7.06 6.81
N GLN A 217 10.99 6.00 6.05
CA GLN A 217 9.64 5.79 5.58
C GLN A 217 8.64 5.68 6.74
N CYS A 218 9.00 4.97 7.82
CA CYS A 218 8.19 4.85 9.03
C CYS A 218 7.97 6.21 9.74
N LEU A 219 9.02 7.04 9.85
CA LEU A 219 8.95 8.35 10.49
C LEU A 219 8.17 9.38 9.64
N VAL A 220 8.31 9.33 8.32
CA VAL A 220 7.65 10.26 7.39
C VAL A 220 6.17 9.91 7.19
N LEU A 221 5.80 8.63 7.20
CA LEU A 221 4.40 8.23 7.12
C LEU A 221 3.72 8.36 8.50
N ARG A 222 2.72 9.25 8.59
CA ARG A 222 1.83 9.40 9.77
C ARG A 222 1.35 8.03 10.31
N PRO A 223 1.15 7.88 11.64
CA PRO A 223 0.88 6.59 12.27
C PRO A 223 -0.41 5.89 11.80
N PHE A 224 -1.39 6.61 11.25
CA PHE A 224 -2.58 5.97 10.67
C PHE A 224 -2.31 5.13 9.39
N ARG A 225 -1.10 5.18 8.81
CA ARG A 225 -0.68 4.38 7.65
C ARG A 225 0.13 3.11 7.98
N PHE A 226 0.25 2.71 9.24
CA PHE A 226 0.90 1.44 9.66
C PHE A 226 0.28 0.15 9.11
N ARG A 227 -0.88 0.24 8.43
CA ARG A 227 -1.60 -0.92 7.88
C ARG A 227 -1.10 -1.40 6.51
N ARG A 228 -0.02 -0.82 5.96
CA ARG A 228 0.61 -1.33 4.73
C ARG A 228 1.56 -2.49 5.06
N TYR A 229 1.13 -3.71 4.72
CA TYR A 229 1.91 -4.95 4.87
C TYR A 229 3.30 -4.88 4.22
N GLU A 230 3.47 -4.09 3.17
CA GLU A 230 4.75 -3.85 2.50
C GLU A 230 5.85 -3.35 3.46
N MET A 231 5.52 -2.46 4.41
CA MET A 231 6.51 -1.95 5.37
C MET A 231 6.97 -3.07 6.30
N TRP A 232 6.04 -3.91 6.75
CA TRP A 232 6.34 -5.05 7.62
C TRP A 232 7.17 -6.13 6.90
N ILE A 233 6.91 -6.37 5.62
CA ILE A 233 7.71 -7.29 4.81
C ILE A 233 9.13 -6.75 4.64
N ASN A 234 9.30 -5.46 4.33
CA ASN A 234 10.63 -4.83 4.21
C ASN A 234 11.41 -4.89 5.54
N PHE A 235 10.79 -4.52 6.66
CA PHE A 235 11.44 -4.64 7.97
C PHE A 235 11.77 -6.10 8.29
N GLY A 236 10.86 -7.04 8.03
CA GLY A 236 11.10 -8.46 8.26
C GLY A 236 12.26 -9.01 7.42
N SER A 237 12.27 -8.74 6.11
CA SER A 237 13.30 -9.20 5.19
C SER A 237 14.67 -8.63 5.54
N THR A 238 14.75 -7.31 5.78
CA THR A 238 16.01 -6.62 6.12
C THR A 238 16.55 -7.02 7.49
N ILE A 239 15.69 -7.18 8.51
CA ILE A 239 16.11 -7.67 9.84
C ILE A 239 16.68 -9.09 9.72
N LEU A 240 16.02 -9.99 8.97
CA LEU A 240 16.51 -11.36 8.79
C LEU A 240 17.88 -11.38 8.10
N VAL A 241 18.08 -10.56 7.06
CA VAL A 241 19.38 -10.42 6.39
C VAL A 241 20.44 -9.89 7.36
N LEU A 242 20.12 -8.87 8.16
CA LEU A 242 21.06 -8.32 9.16
C LEU A 242 21.40 -9.33 10.25
N VAL A 243 20.45 -10.17 10.69
CA VAL A 243 20.71 -11.25 11.65
C VAL A 243 21.65 -12.29 11.06
N VAL A 244 21.46 -12.68 9.80
CA VAL A 244 22.37 -13.61 9.11
C VAL A 244 23.78 -13.01 9.04
N LEU A 245 23.93 -11.78 8.57
CA LEU A 245 25.24 -11.10 8.47
C LEU A 245 25.91 -10.89 9.83
N GLY A 246 25.15 -10.46 10.84
CA GLY A 246 25.66 -10.17 12.18
C GLY A 246 26.15 -11.43 12.90
N MET A 247 25.47 -12.55 12.70
CA MET A 247 25.89 -13.84 13.27
C MET A 247 27.17 -14.36 12.65
N GLU A 248 27.35 -14.20 11.33
CA GLU A 248 28.62 -14.53 10.67
C GLU A 248 29.78 -13.67 11.16
N ALA A 249 29.54 -12.37 11.38
CA ALA A 249 30.54 -11.44 11.89
C ALA A 249 30.94 -11.75 13.35
N TRP A 250 29.96 -12.08 14.20
CA TRP A 250 30.20 -12.43 15.62
C TRP A 250 30.97 -13.74 15.78
N SER A 251 30.62 -14.72 14.96
CA SER A 251 31.12 -16.10 15.12
C SER A 251 32.48 -16.33 14.45
N GLY A 252 32.98 -15.39 13.64
CA GLY A 252 34.28 -15.50 12.96
C GLY A 252 34.33 -16.60 11.88
N TYR A 253 33.18 -17.17 11.50
CA TYR A 253 33.07 -18.25 10.50
C TYR A 253 33.39 -17.82 9.06
N GLY A 254 33.70 -16.54 8.83
CA GLY A 254 34.06 -15.99 7.53
C GLY A 254 35.25 -16.67 6.84
N ALA A 255 35.99 -17.55 7.53
CA ALA A 255 37.12 -18.31 6.97
C ALA A 255 36.86 -19.81 6.75
N ARG A 256 35.73 -20.40 7.21
CA ARG A 256 35.44 -21.84 7.06
C ARG A 256 33.93 -22.09 6.97
N VAL A 257 33.35 -21.79 5.81
CA VAL A 257 31.91 -21.98 5.47
C VAL A 257 31.46 -23.46 5.57
N GLN A 258 32.39 -24.40 5.57
CA GLN A 258 32.12 -25.84 5.64
C GLN A 258 31.96 -26.42 7.07
N ALA A 259 32.17 -25.63 8.12
CA ALA A 259 31.90 -26.09 9.48
C ALA A 259 30.40 -25.87 9.80
N GLU A 260 29.61 -26.93 9.63
CA GLU A 260 28.25 -27.14 10.14
C GLU A 260 27.50 -25.87 10.57
N MET A 261 26.92 -25.13 9.61
CA MET A 261 26.07 -24.00 9.96
C MET A 261 24.92 -24.47 10.86
N PRO A 262 24.66 -23.80 12.00
CA PRO A 262 23.56 -24.17 12.86
C PRO A 262 22.23 -24.20 12.10
N ASN A 263 21.42 -25.25 12.30
CA ASN A 263 20.16 -25.44 11.58
C ASN A 263 19.24 -24.20 11.60
N TRP A 264 19.23 -23.45 12.70
CA TRP A 264 18.43 -22.23 12.80
C TRP A 264 18.92 -21.11 11.86
N VAL A 265 20.23 -21.01 11.56
CA VAL A 265 20.77 -20.06 10.57
C VAL A 265 20.27 -20.41 9.17
N LEU A 266 20.24 -21.70 8.83
CA LEU A 266 19.70 -22.18 7.55
C LEU A 266 18.21 -21.85 7.43
N HIS A 267 17.43 -22.07 8.48
CA HIS A 267 16.02 -21.68 8.51
C HIS A 267 15.84 -20.16 8.33
N MET A 268 16.62 -19.34 9.04
CA MET A 268 16.56 -17.88 8.92
C MET A 268 16.97 -17.39 7.53
N THR A 269 18.02 -17.99 6.95
CA THR A 269 18.50 -17.68 5.59
C THR A 269 17.46 -18.06 4.54
N SER A 270 16.80 -19.21 4.68
CA SER A 270 15.70 -19.64 3.79
C SER A 270 14.48 -18.71 3.87
N ALA A 271 14.14 -18.23 5.06
CA ALA A 271 13.06 -17.27 5.26
C ALA A 271 13.43 -15.89 4.69
N ALA A 272 14.67 -15.44 4.88
CA ALA A 272 15.19 -14.18 4.38
C ALA A 272 15.12 -14.12 2.84
N ILE A 273 15.64 -15.14 2.15
CA ILE A 273 15.63 -15.16 0.69
C ILE A 273 14.21 -15.20 0.13
N LEU A 274 13.31 -15.97 0.72
CA LEU A 274 11.90 -16.02 0.31
C LEU A 274 11.21 -14.65 0.48
N LEU A 275 11.40 -14.01 1.63
CA LEU A 275 10.81 -12.70 1.90
C LEU A 275 11.36 -11.61 0.99
N LEU A 276 12.64 -11.64 0.65
CA LEU A 276 13.25 -10.72 -0.32
C LEU A 276 12.65 -10.85 -1.72
N TRP A 277 12.40 -12.08 -2.19
CA TRP A 277 11.74 -12.31 -3.48
C TRP A 277 10.27 -11.88 -3.48
N ILE A 278 9.55 -12.13 -2.38
CA ILE A 278 8.16 -11.64 -2.20
C ILE A 278 8.15 -10.10 -2.21
N GLU A 279 9.08 -9.47 -1.50
CA GLU A 279 9.24 -8.03 -1.50
C GLU A 279 9.51 -7.50 -2.91
N LEU A 280 10.44 -8.10 -3.65
CA LEU A 280 10.73 -7.70 -5.04
C LEU A 280 9.49 -7.76 -5.94
N MET A 281 8.65 -8.79 -5.80
CA MET A 281 7.39 -8.87 -6.54
C MET A 281 6.44 -7.72 -6.19
N MET A 282 6.35 -7.35 -4.91
CA MET A 282 5.58 -6.18 -4.47
C MET A 282 6.15 -4.85 -5.03
N LEU A 283 7.48 -4.74 -5.13
CA LEU A 283 8.16 -3.57 -5.68
C LEU A 283 7.90 -3.38 -7.17
N ILE A 284 7.91 -4.47 -7.94
CA ILE A 284 7.52 -4.47 -9.36
C ILE A 284 6.09 -3.94 -9.52
N GLY A 285 5.23 -4.19 -8.53
CA GLY A 285 3.89 -3.62 -8.42
C GLY A 285 3.79 -2.10 -8.37
N ARG A 286 4.89 -1.39 -8.14
CA ARG A 286 4.92 0.09 -8.17
C ARG A 286 5.36 0.65 -9.51
N LEU A 287 5.81 -0.20 -10.43
CA LEU A 287 6.16 0.23 -11.78
C LEU A 287 4.88 0.60 -12.54
N PRO A 288 4.81 1.76 -13.21
CA PRO A 288 3.61 2.21 -13.92
C PRO A 288 3.05 1.18 -14.91
N LYS A 289 3.91 0.35 -15.52
CA LYS A 289 3.52 -0.68 -16.49
C LYS A 289 3.04 -1.99 -15.86
N TYR A 290 3.62 -2.39 -14.72
CA TYR A 290 3.39 -3.72 -14.13
C TYR A 290 2.51 -3.69 -12.88
N GLY A 291 2.17 -2.50 -12.38
CA GLY A 291 1.46 -2.35 -11.12
C GLY A 291 0.09 -3.02 -11.05
N TYR A 292 -0.61 -3.08 -12.18
CA TYR A 292 -1.89 -3.79 -12.28
C TYR A 292 -1.78 -5.26 -11.84
N TYR A 293 -0.73 -5.97 -12.27
CA TYR A 293 -0.57 -7.40 -11.98
C TYR A 293 -0.30 -7.66 -10.49
N ALA A 294 0.53 -6.86 -9.84
CA ALA A 294 0.80 -7.01 -8.41
C ALA A 294 -0.44 -6.66 -7.56
N VAL A 295 -1.18 -5.60 -7.92
CA VAL A 295 -2.44 -5.23 -7.27
C VAL A 295 -3.50 -6.31 -7.47
N MET A 296 -3.53 -6.97 -8.63
CA MET A 296 -4.40 -8.10 -8.92
C MET A 296 -4.04 -9.32 -8.05
N PHE A 297 -2.75 -9.67 -7.99
CA PHE A 297 -2.24 -10.77 -7.16
C PHE A 297 -2.62 -10.60 -5.68
N GLY A 298 -2.37 -9.42 -5.10
CA GLY A 298 -2.68 -9.17 -3.68
C GLY A 298 -4.17 -9.32 -3.35
N VAL A 299 -5.05 -8.99 -4.29
CA VAL A 299 -6.50 -9.17 -4.10
C VAL A 299 -6.95 -10.60 -4.27
N VAL A 300 -6.37 -11.33 -5.23
CA VAL A 300 -6.58 -12.78 -5.33
C VAL A 300 -6.12 -13.46 -4.04
N LEU A 301 -4.90 -13.19 -3.59
CA LEU A 301 -4.33 -13.77 -2.37
C LEU A 301 -5.20 -13.52 -1.14
N LYS A 302 -5.66 -12.28 -0.93
CA LYS A 302 -6.53 -11.93 0.21
C LYS A 302 -7.83 -12.73 0.20
N ASN A 303 -8.42 -12.97 -0.97
CA ASN A 303 -9.66 -13.73 -1.09
C ASN A 303 -9.43 -15.23 -0.91
N VAL A 304 -8.33 -15.77 -1.45
CA VAL A 304 -7.92 -17.16 -1.20
C VAL A 304 -7.74 -17.40 0.30
N VAL A 305 -7.03 -16.49 1.01
CA VAL A 305 -6.86 -16.58 2.47
C VAL A 305 -8.22 -16.51 3.19
N LYS A 306 -9.16 -15.67 2.73
CA LYS A 306 -10.51 -15.58 3.31
C LYS A 306 -11.29 -16.88 3.15
N VAL A 307 -11.24 -17.51 1.97
CA VAL A 307 -11.89 -18.81 1.71
C VAL A 307 -11.25 -19.90 2.55
N LEU A 308 -9.91 -19.96 2.58
CA LEU A 308 -9.18 -20.92 3.41
C LEU A 308 -9.55 -20.79 4.90
N LEU A 309 -9.67 -19.55 5.39
CA LEU A 309 -10.08 -19.28 6.78
C LEU A 309 -11.53 -19.71 7.05
N ALA A 310 -12.45 -19.50 6.10
CA ALA A 310 -13.83 -19.97 6.21
C ALA A 310 -13.92 -21.50 6.26
N CYS A 311 -13.00 -22.20 5.58
CA CYS A 311 -12.92 -23.66 5.55
C CYS A 311 -12.05 -24.24 6.67
N LEU A 312 -11.47 -23.42 7.56
CA LEU A 312 -10.51 -23.87 8.57
C LEU A 312 -11.10 -24.95 9.49
N CYS A 313 -12.38 -24.85 9.85
CA CYS A 313 -13.06 -25.86 10.66
C CYS A 313 -13.14 -27.23 9.96
N LEU A 314 -13.36 -27.23 8.64
CA LEU A 314 -13.34 -28.43 7.81
C LEU A 314 -11.94 -29.03 7.77
N VAL A 315 -10.91 -28.21 7.54
CA VAL A 315 -9.51 -28.66 7.50
C VAL A 315 -9.10 -29.31 8.83
N ILE A 316 -9.40 -28.65 9.95
CA ILE A 316 -9.08 -29.17 11.29
C ILE A 316 -9.82 -30.49 11.56
N GLY A 317 -11.11 -30.57 11.19
CA GLY A 317 -11.91 -31.78 11.37
C GLY A 317 -11.34 -32.98 10.61
N PHE A 318 -10.96 -32.81 9.34
CA PHE A 318 -10.33 -33.86 8.56
C PHE A 318 -8.91 -34.18 9.04
N ALA A 319 -8.11 -33.18 9.41
CA ALA A 319 -6.76 -33.40 9.93
C ALA A 319 -6.76 -34.27 11.19
N LEU A 320 -7.68 -33.99 12.14
CA LEU A 320 -7.84 -34.79 13.35
C LEU A 320 -8.42 -36.19 13.06
N SER A 321 -9.33 -36.30 12.08
CA SER A 321 -9.84 -37.61 11.65
C SER A 321 -8.73 -38.47 11.06
N PHE A 322 -7.90 -37.88 10.20
CA PHE A 322 -6.75 -38.55 9.58
C PHE A 322 -5.64 -38.88 10.59
N SER A 323 -5.39 -38.03 11.59
CA SER A 323 -4.43 -38.36 12.65
C SER A 323 -4.83 -39.60 13.45
N ILE A 324 -6.13 -39.83 13.64
CA ILE A 324 -6.64 -41.03 14.32
C ILE A 324 -6.61 -42.24 13.37
N GLN A 325 -7.07 -42.08 12.14
CA GLN A 325 -7.18 -43.20 11.19
C GLN A 325 -5.83 -43.69 10.67
N PHE A 326 -4.86 -42.78 10.51
CA PHE A 326 -3.54 -43.03 9.93
C PHE A 326 -2.40 -42.79 10.93
N TYR A 327 -2.65 -42.95 12.24
CA TYR A 327 -1.67 -42.66 13.31
C TYR A 327 -0.32 -43.38 13.17
N HIS A 328 -0.28 -44.49 12.45
CA HIS A 328 0.95 -45.26 12.17
C HIS A 328 1.85 -44.64 11.09
N LYS A 329 1.37 -43.62 10.36
CA LYS A 329 2.11 -42.93 9.31
C LYS A 329 2.80 -41.70 9.89
N GLU A 330 4.06 -41.49 9.54
CA GLU A 330 4.86 -40.33 9.99
C GLU A 330 4.26 -38.99 9.56
N GLU A 331 3.51 -38.97 8.45
CA GLU A 331 2.82 -37.78 7.96
C GLU A 331 1.66 -37.34 8.88
N PHE A 332 1.10 -38.27 9.65
CA PHE A 332 -0.07 -38.07 10.51
C PHE A 332 0.24 -38.28 12.01
N SER A 333 1.53 -38.43 12.37
CA SER A 333 1.97 -38.68 13.75
C SER A 333 1.68 -37.51 14.69
N ASP A 334 1.79 -36.29 14.17
CA ASP A 334 1.63 -35.05 14.94
C ASP A 334 0.47 -34.23 14.38
N PRO A 335 -0.35 -33.58 15.23
CA PRO A 335 -1.47 -32.75 14.75
C PRO A 335 -1.05 -31.65 13.77
N TRP A 336 0.15 -31.08 13.95
CA TRP A 336 0.71 -30.09 13.02
C TRP A 336 1.06 -30.70 11.66
N ARG A 337 1.71 -31.86 11.64
CA ARG A 337 2.06 -32.58 10.39
C ARG A 337 0.80 -33.03 9.66
N ALA A 338 -0.18 -33.57 10.40
CA ALA A 338 -1.47 -33.97 9.86
C ALA A 338 -2.21 -32.77 9.25
N LEU A 339 -2.18 -31.59 9.89
CA LEU A 339 -2.76 -30.36 9.34
C LEU A 339 -2.06 -29.94 8.04
N VAL A 340 -0.72 -29.89 8.03
CA VAL A 340 0.05 -29.53 6.83
C VAL A 340 -0.21 -30.51 5.68
N LYS A 341 -0.19 -31.83 5.95
CA LYS A 341 -0.53 -32.86 4.94
C LYS A 341 -1.98 -32.71 4.46
N THR A 342 -2.92 -32.42 5.35
CA THR A 342 -4.34 -32.20 4.98
C THR A 342 -4.50 -30.97 4.08
N VAL A 343 -3.84 -29.85 4.38
CA VAL A 343 -3.84 -28.65 3.53
C VAL A 343 -3.19 -28.93 2.17
N ALA A 344 -2.09 -29.68 2.14
CA ALA A 344 -1.46 -30.10 0.88
C ALA A 344 -2.42 -30.97 0.05
N MET A 345 -3.08 -31.96 0.67
CA MET A 345 -4.07 -32.79 -0.01
C MET A 345 -5.27 -32.00 -0.55
N MET A 346 -5.65 -30.87 0.07
CA MET A 346 -6.72 -30.00 -0.47
C MET A 346 -6.40 -29.39 -1.83
N MET A 347 -5.12 -29.32 -2.21
CA MET A 347 -4.71 -28.82 -3.54
C MET A 347 -4.93 -29.84 -4.65
N GLY A 348 -5.36 -31.07 -4.33
CA GLY A 348 -5.65 -32.12 -5.29
C GLY A 348 -4.63 -33.26 -5.32
N GLU A 349 -3.56 -33.17 -4.53
CA GLU A 349 -2.50 -34.18 -4.43
C GLU A 349 -2.83 -35.20 -3.33
N PHE A 350 -3.37 -36.36 -3.72
CA PHE A 350 -4.02 -37.28 -2.79
C PHE A 350 -3.21 -38.50 -2.33
N ASP A 351 -2.02 -38.76 -2.88
CA ASP A 351 -1.12 -39.89 -2.55
C ASP A 351 -1.83 -41.20 -2.13
N TYR A 352 -2.93 -41.54 -2.82
CA TYR A 352 -3.86 -42.58 -2.35
C TYR A 352 -3.17 -43.94 -2.19
N VAL A 353 -2.26 -44.25 -3.12
CA VAL A 353 -1.49 -45.50 -3.10
C VAL A 353 -0.62 -45.58 -1.85
N ASP A 354 0.05 -44.49 -1.47
CA ASP A 354 0.94 -44.50 -0.30
C ASP A 354 0.16 -44.59 1.01
N ILE A 355 -1.03 -43.99 1.05
CA ILE A 355 -1.91 -44.02 2.22
C ILE A 355 -2.55 -45.42 2.41
N PHE A 356 -3.04 -46.04 1.33
CA PHE A 356 -3.89 -47.24 1.40
C PHE A 356 -3.25 -48.55 0.90
N HIS A 357 -2.14 -48.51 0.16
CA HIS A 357 -1.55 -49.69 -0.49
C HIS A 357 -0.40 -50.33 0.31
N ASN A 358 0.03 -49.72 1.42
CA ASN A 358 1.05 -50.32 2.27
C ASN A 358 0.44 -51.46 3.13
N ARG A 359 0.69 -52.71 2.73
CA ARG A 359 0.09 -53.95 3.28
C ARG A 359 0.40 -54.22 4.76
N ASN A 360 1.27 -53.43 5.38
CA ASN A 360 1.74 -53.66 6.74
C ASN A 360 0.75 -53.20 7.83
N TYR A 361 -0.33 -52.50 7.47
CA TYR A 361 -1.27 -51.92 8.44
C TYR A 361 -2.73 -52.29 8.14
N VAL A 362 -3.31 -53.15 8.99
CA VAL A 362 -4.70 -53.63 8.87
C VAL A 362 -5.71 -52.47 9.00
N GLN A 363 -5.41 -51.45 9.81
CA GLN A 363 -6.28 -50.28 10.03
C GLN A 363 -6.48 -49.44 8.75
N SER A 364 -5.45 -49.34 7.88
CA SER A 364 -5.51 -48.63 6.60
C SER A 364 -6.47 -49.31 5.61
N SER A 365 -6.86 -50.56 5.85
CA SER A 365 -7.79 -51.29 4.97
C SER A 365 -9.26 -51.15 5.35
N SER A 366 -9.58 -50.45 6.46
CA SER A 366 -10.95 -50.25 6.94
C SER A 366 -11.84 -49.58 5.89
N PRO A 367 -13.08 -50.05 5.68
CA PRO A 367 -14.02 -49.37 4.79
C PRO A 367 -14.33 -47.94 5.27
N VAL A 368 -14.26 -47.69 6.58
CA VAL A 368 -14.52 -46.36 7.17
C VAL A 368 -13.49 -45.34 6.69
N SER A 369 -12.19 -45.68 6.67
CA SER A 369 -11.14 -44.75 6.24
C SER A 369 -11.23 -44.43 4.74
N ARG A 370 -11.60 -45.42 3.92
CA ARG A 370 -11.86 -45.19 2.48
C ARG A 370 -13.05 -44.28 2.25
N VAL A 371 -14.12 -44.44 3.03
CA VAL A 371 -15.31 -43.56 2.95
C VAL A 371 -14.97 -42.15 3.43
N THR A 372 -14.30 -41.99 4.58
CA THR A 372 -13.87 -40.68 5.08
C THR A 372 -12.98 -39.96 4.06
N PHE A 373 -12.04 -40.69 3.45
CA PHE A 373 -11.17 -40.14 2.41
C PHE A 373 -11.93 -39.76 1.13
N LEU A 374 -12.89 -40.57 0.69
CA LEU A 374 -13.72 -40.26 -0.48
C LEU A 374 -14.59 -39.02 -0.25
N VAL A 375 -15.20 -38.91 0.94
CA VAL A 375 -15.95 -37.70 1.34
C VAL A 375 -15.04 -36.48 1.36
N PHE A 376 -13.82 -36.61 1.89
CA PHE A 376 -12.81 -35.55 1.86
C PHE A 376 -12.50 -35.11 0.42
N VAL A 377 -12.18 -36.04 -0.49
CA VAL A 377 -11.88 -35.73 -1.90
C VAL A 377 -13.04 -35.01 -2.58
N ILE A 378 -14.28 -35.44 -2.36
CA ILE A 378 -15.46 -34.76 -2.92
C ILE A 378 -15.55 -33.33 -2.39
N LEU A 379 -15.42 -33.13 -1.07
CA LEU A 379 -15.54 -31.81 -0.47
C LEU A 379 -14.39 -30.86 -0.84
N THR A 380 -13.16 -31.35 -0.97
CA THR A 380 -11.99 -30.50 -1.22
C THR A 380 -11.71 -30.32 -2.72
N SER A 381 -11.76 -31.38 -3.51
CA SER A 381 -11.42 -31.31 -4.94
C SER A 381 -12.57 -30.82 -5.79
N ILE A 382 -13.80 -31.21 -5.44
CA ILE A 382 -14.97 -30.87 -6.25
C ILE A 382 -15.59 -29.61 -5.69
N VAL A 383 -15.96 -29.58 -4.41
CA VAL A 383 -16.67 -28.42 -3.86
C VAL A 383 -15.72 -27.24 -3.65
N LEU A 384 -14.62 -27.42 -2.92
CA LEU A 384 -13.75 -26.30 -2.56
C LEU A 384 -12.93 -25.76 -3.75
N MET A 385 -12.36 -26.63 -4.59
CA MET A 385 -11.59 -26.17 -5.75
C MET A 385 -12.47 -25.40 -6.74
N ASN A 386 -13.68 -25.88 -7.03
CA ASN A 386 -14.61 -25.17 -7.90
C ASN A 386 -15.06 -23.86 -7.25
N LEU A 387 -15.35 -23.85 -5.94
CA LEU A 387 -15.66 -22.61 -5.22
C LEU A 387 -14.51 -21.59 -5.32
N MET A 388 -13.25 -22.03 -5.19
CA MET A 388 -12.10 -21.14 -5.32
C MET A 388 -11.96 -20.58 -6.74
N ILE A 389 -12.15 -21.41 -7.77
CA ILE A 389 -12.08 -20.99 -9.17
C ILE A 389 -13.21 -20.00 -9.49
N ASP A 390 -14.43 -20.26 -9.04
CA ASP A 390 -15.59 -19.38 -9.26
C ASP A 390 -15.39 -18.02 -8.59
N VAL A 391 -14.94 -18.03 -7.32
CA VAL A 391 -14.60 -16.80 -6.59
C VAL A 391 -13.50 -16.02 -7.30
N LEU A 392 -12.43 -16.70 -7.74
CA LEU A 392 -11.35 -16.08 -8.50
C LEU A 392 -11.89 -15.42 -9.77
N PHE A 393 -12.68 -16.15 -10.56
CA PHE A 393 -13.23 -15.68 -11.81
C PHE A 393 -14.10 -14.43 -11.61
N GLU A 394 -14.99 -14.45 -10.62
CA GLU A 394 -15.85 -13.31 -10.27
C GLU A 394 -15.03 -12.07 -9.87
N ILE A 395 -13.97 -12.25 -9.08
CA ILE A 395 -13.06 -11.16 -8.68
C ILE A 395 -12.35 -10.54 -9.88
N VAL A 396 -11.84 -11.38 -10.78
CA VAL A 396 -11.13 -10.91 -11.97
C VAL A 396 -12.09 -10.16 -12.90
N GLN A 397 -13.29 -10.69 -13.11
CA GLN A 397 -14.30 -10.07 -13.97
C GLN A 397 -14.79 -8.73 -13.40
N SER A 398 -15.15 -8.70 -12.11
CA SER A 398 -15.61 -7.47 -11.44
C SER A 398 -14.56 -6.35 -11.49
N ARG A 399 -13.27 -6.68 -11.38
CA ARG A 399 -12.19 -5.70 -11.55
C ARG A 399 -12.00 -5.22 -12.99
N LYS A 400 -12.11 -6.11 -13.98
CA LYS A 400 -12.04 -5.70 -15.39
C LYS A 400 -13.17 -4.73 -15.74
N ILE A 401 -14.39 -5.00 -15.25
CA ILE A 401 -15.55 -4.12 -15.46
C ILE A 401 -15.34 -2.76 -14.78
N LYS A 402 -14.80 -2.73 -13.55
CA LYS A 402 -14.52 -1.48 -12.85
C LYS A 402 -13.48 -0.61 -13.57
N ASN A 403 -12.47 -1.21 -14.19
CA ASN A 403 -11.49 -0.48 -15.01
C ASN A 403 -12.09 0.03 -16.33
N LEU A 404 -12.95 -0.75 -16.99
CA LEU A 404 -13.63 -0.31 -18.22
C LEU A 404 -14.57 0.88 -17.99
N HIS A 405 -15.15 0.99 -16.79
CA HIS A 405 -15.96 2.15 -16.40
C HIS A 405 -15.13 3.35 -15.91
N SER A 406 -13.83 3.21 -15.65
CA SER A 406 -12.96 4.35 -15.32
C SER A 406 -12.28 4.96 -16.54
N ASP A 407 -12.23 4.23 -17.65
CA ASP A 407 -11.59 4.66 -18.91
C ASP A 407 -12.61 5.27 -19.92
N ASN A 408 -13.90 5.23 -19.61
CA ASN A 408 -15.01 5.88 -20.34
C ASN A 408 -15.59 7.01 -19.49
#